data_AF-A0A832NGS1-F1
#
_entry.id   AF-A0A832NGS1-F1
#
_cell.length_a   1.000
_cell.length_b   1.000
_cell.length_c   1.000
_cell.angle_alpha   90.00
_cell.angle_beta   90.00
_cell.angle_gamma   90.00
#
_symmetry.space_group_name_H-M   'P 1'
#
loop_
_entity.id
_entity.type
_entity.pdbx_description
1 polymer ?
#
loop_
_entity_poly.entity_id
_entity_poly.type
_entity_poly.pdbx_seq_one_letter_code
_entity_poly.pdbx_strand_id
1 'polypeptide(L)'
;MNIPAPIVHIFSLLAGLGVEAGMTLNRIADEIVKLLNDPNLVGLATLRHYPMERRIYQKFGVCGFSLMLSFSGEVGSRIIYILVEARARGAGRSGVKGYEKAGGTVTCLFAEERGGRLSYRRIRSTYSSMEELFRGAEKVRTAFYERYRLLKPGFPAGEVFHQAGIPADELHLGV
;
A
#
# COMPACT_ATOMS: atom_id res chain seq x y z
N MET A 1 -20.75 9.39 56.08
CA MET A 1 -20.60 9.45 54.61
C MET A 1 -19.27 10.11 54.30
N ASN A 2 -18.26 9.30 54.04
CA ASN A 2 -16.91 9.75 53.66
C ASN A 2 -16.30 8.57 52.89
N ILE A 3 -16.11 8.74 51.58
CA ILE A 3 -15.44 7.75 50.73
C ILE A 3 -13.98 8.21 50.64
N PRO A 4 -12.99 7.40 51.09
CA PRO A 4 -11.59 7.69 50.86
C PRO A 4 -11.21 7.26 49.43
N ALA A 5 -10.39 8.06 48.77
CA ALA A 5 -9.68 7.66 47.55
C ALA A 5 -8.63 6.57 47.88
N PRO A 6 -8.50 5.56 47.01
CA PRO A 6 -7.16 5.09 46.60
C PRO A 6 -7.21 4.65 45.10
N ILE A 7 -6.20 4.58 44.25
CA ILE A 7 -4.75 4.38 44.33
C ILE A 7 -4.16 5.05 43.09
N VAL A 8 -3.25 6.00 43.30
CA VAL A 8 -2.27 6.43 42.29
C VAL A 8 -0.96 5.70 42.63
N HIS A 9 -0.24 5.29 41.60
CA HIS A 9 1.04 4.56 41.59
C HIS A 9 0.97 3.03 41.67
N ILE A 10 1.09 2.39 40.50
CA ILE A 10 2.29 1.69 40.04
C ILE A 10 2.10 1.48 38.54
N PHE A 11 2.82 2.25 37.71
CA PHE A 11 3.36 1.89 36.38
C PHE A 11 4.03 3.14 35.80
N SER A 12 5.00 3.67 36.55
CA SER A 12 6.03 4.58 36.04
C SER A 12 7.36 3.85 36.21
N LEU A 13 7.63 2.83 35.40
CA LEU A 13 8.97 2.25 35.30
C LEU A 13 9.14 1.32 34.07
N LEU A 14 8.84 1.86 32.90
CA LEU A 14 9.53 1.55 31.64
C LEU A 14 9.65 2.90 30.91
N ALA A 15 10.73 3.64 31.15
CA ALA A 15 11.83 3.70 30.18
C ALA A 15 11.28 4.08 28.79
N GLY A 16 11.25 5.34 28.39
CA GLY A 16 12.45 6.16 28.32
C GLY A 16 13.46 5.46 27.40
N LEU A 17 13.20 5.50 26.09
CA LEU A 17 14.11 5.30 24.94
C LEU A 17 13.27 4.86 23.73
N GLY A 18 13.20 5.68 22.68
CA GLY A 18 12.71 5.18 21.39
C GLY A 18 11.89 6.17 20.56
N VAL A 19 12.49 7.32 20.23
CA VAL A 19 12.29 8.07 18.97
C VAL A 19 10.83 8.20 18.50
N GLU A 20 10.25 9.41 18.64
CA GLU A 20 9.31 9.92 17.64
C GLU A 20 10.08 10.16 16.32
N ALA A 21 10.55 9.08 15.72
CA ALA A 21 11.15 9.11 14.40
C ALA A 21 10.02 9.40 13.44
N GLY A 22 10.15 10.46 12.66
CA GLY A 22 9.26 10.73 11.53
C GLY A 22 8.99 9.45 10.76
N MET A 23 7.77 8.92 10.90
CA MET A 23 7.40 7.60 10.41
C MET A 23 7.26 7.67 8.88
N THR A 24 8.34 7.30 8.21
CA THR A 24 8.49 7.29 6.75
C THR A 24 7.55 6.31 6.06
N LEU A 25 7.31 6.57 4.77
CA LEU A 25 6.53 5.76 3.81
C LEU A 25 6.85 4.24 3.78
N ASN A 26 7.98 3.83 4.37
CA ASN A 26 8.45 2.45 4.48
C ASN A 26 7.37 1.48 4.98
N ARG A 27 6.54 1.86 5.97
CA ARG A 27 5.55 0.93 6.54
C ARG A 27 4.51 0.40 5.54
N ILE A 28 3.96 1.26 4.68
CA ILE A 28 2.95 0.85 3.69
C ILE A 28 3.60 -0.05 2.64
N ALA A 29 4.78 0.34 2.14
CA ALA A 29 5.51 -0.45 1.16
C ALA A 29 5.90 -1.83 1.73
N ASP A 30 6.41 -1.88 2.96
CA ASP A 30 6.81 -3.11 3.65
C ASP A 30 5.64 -4.07 3.84
N GLU A 31 4.46 -3.53 4.17
CA GLU A 31 3.27 -4.32 4.38
C GLU A 31 2.74 -4.93 3.08
N ILE A 32 2.77 -4.18 1.98
CA ILE A 32 2.42 -4.70 0.65
C ILE A 32 3.46 -5.74 0.20
N VAL A 33 4.75 -5.47 0.38
CA VAL A 33 5.83 -6.42 0.04
C VAL A 33 5.71 -7.71 0.84
N LYS A 34 5.34 -7.64 2.12
CA LYS A 34 5.07 -8.82 2.94
C LYS A 34 3.97 -9.70 2.34
N LEU A 35 2.89 -9.08 1.85
CA LEU A 35 1.80 -9.81 1.17
C LEU A 35 2.25 -10.42 -0.16
N LEU A 36 3.05 -9.69 -0.95
CA LEU A 36 3.60 -10.15 -2.22
C LEU A 36 4.58 -11.33 -2.07
N ASN A 37 5.27 -11.41 -0.93
CA ASN A 37 6.20 -12.48 -0.59
C ASN A 37 5.55 -13.63 0.19
N ASP A 38 4.25 -13.57 0.45
CA ASP A 38 3.55 -14.65 1.15
C ASP A 38 3.58 -15.93 0.29
N PRO A 39 4.01 -17.07 0.85
CA PRO A 39 4.08 -18.32 0.10
C PRO A 39 2.71 -18.77 -0.44
N ASN A 40 1.61 -18.41 0.22
CA ASN A 40 0.25 -18.77 -0.17
C ASN A 40 -0.34 -17.87 -1.26
N LEU A 41 0.39 -16.84 -1.72
CA LEU A 41 -0.10 -15.96 -2.78
C LEU A 41 -0.12 -16.68 -4.13
N VAL A 42 -1.29 -17.11 -4.58
CA VAL A 42 -1.46 -17.91 -5.82
C VAL A 42 -1.82 -17.07 -7.03
N GLY A 43 -2.34 -15.87 -6.83
CA GLY A 43 -2.70 -14.96 -7.91
C GLY A 43 -2.47 -13.50 -7.56
N LEU A 44 -2.11 -12.69 -8.55
CA LEU A 44 -1.95 -11.26 -8.40
C LEU A 44 -2.26 -10.52 -9.70
N ALA A 45 -2.79 -9.31 -9.56
CA ALA A 45 -3.02 -8.42 -10.69
C ALA A 45 -2.82 -6.94 -10.32
N THR A 46 -2.46 -6.13 -11.32
CA THR A 46 -2.39 -4.66 -11.25
C THR A 46 -2.80 -4.03 -12.56
N LEU A 47 -3.43 -2.85 -12.48
CA LEU A 47 -3.92 -2.10 -13.63
C LEU A 47 -2.97 -0.99 -14.10
N ARG A 48 -2.01 -0.55 -13.28
CA ARG A 48 -1.21 0.65 -13.61
C ARG A 48 0.29 0.43 -13.70
N HIS A 49 0.90 1.21 -14.58
CA HIS A 49 2.30 1.14 -15.00
C HIS A 49 3.10 2.33 -14.46
N TYR A 50 3.83 2.09 -13.36
CA TYR A 50 4.59 3.05 -12.52
C TYR A 50 5.28 4.26 -13.19
N PRO A 51 5.84 4.17 -14.42
CA PRO A 51 6.41 5.33 -15.11
C PRO A 51 5.41 6.46 -15.40
N MET A 52 4.14 6.14 -15.62
CA MET A 52 3.10 7.16 -15.90
C MET A 52 2.71 7.92 -14.64
N GLU A 53 2.62 7.25 -13.50
CA GLU A 53 2.27 7.82 -12.19
C GLU A 53 3.28 8.89 -11.79
N ARG A 54 4.57 8.70 -12.13
CA ARG A 54 5.60 9.69 -11.88
C ARG A 54 5.31 11.02 -12.58
N ARG A 55 4.95 10.97 -13.86
CA ARG A 55 4.60 12.16 -14.66
C ARG A 55 3.28 12.79 -14.20
N ILE A 56 2.28 11.97 -13.89
CA ILE A 56 0.99 12.43 -13.36
C ILE A 56 1.21 13.16 -12.02
N TYR A 57 2.00 12.58 -11.12
CA TYR A 57 2.31 13.18 -9.84
C TYR A 57 3.03 14.53 -9.98
N GLN A 58 4.02 14.64 -10.87
CA GLN A 58 4.71 15.91 -11.12
C GLN A 58 3.76 17.02 -11.57
N LYS A 59 2.77 16.67 -12.40
CA LYS A 59 1.83 17.64 -12.98
C LYS A 59 0.69 18.01 -12.04
N PHE A 60 0.18 17.07 -11.27
CA PHE A 60 -1.08 17.23 -10.51
C PHE A 60 -0.91 17.08 -8.99
N GLY A 61 0.24 16.60 -8.53
CA GLY A 61 0.50 16.35 -7.11
C GLY A 61 -0.32 15.19 -6.55
N VAL A 62 -0.91 14.36 -7.42
CA VAL A 62 -1.69 13.18 -7.05
C VAL A 62 -1.32 12.01 -7.94
N CYS A 63 -1.23 10.81 -7.35
CA CYS A 63 -1.09 9.57 -8.09
C CYS A 63 -1.53 8.39 -7.21
N GLY A 64 -1.61 7.20 -7.78
CA GLY A 64 -1.94 6.00 -7.03
C GLY A 64 -1.88 4.76 -7.90
N PHE A 65 -1.95 3.59 -7.26
CA PHE A 65 -2.03 2.29 -7.92
C PHE A 65 -2.94 1.36 -7.12
N SER A 66 -3.38 0.29 -7.77
CA SER A 66 -4.23 -0.72 -7.15
C SER A 66 -3.70 -2.12 -7.44
N LEU A 67 -3.75 -2.99 -6.44
CA LEU A 67 -3.40 -4.40 -6.54
C LEU A 67 -4.60 -5.26 -6.16
N MET A 68 -4.71 -6.42 -6.78
CA MET A 68 -5.58 -7.51 -6.34
C MET A 68 -4.69 -8.72 -6.09
N LEU A 69 -4.79 -9.31 -4.90
CA LEU A 69 -3.99 -10.46 -4.47
C LEU A 69 -4.92 -11.60 -4.06
N SER A 70 -4.72 -12.79 -4.60
CA SER A 70 -5.48 -14.00 -4.28
C SER A 70 -4.58 -15.02 -3.60
N PHE A 71 -4.98 -15.44 -2.40
CA PHE A 71 -4.24 -16.39 -1.58
C PHE A 71 -4.98 -17.72 -1.49
N SER A 72 -4.22 -18.82 -1.54
CA SER A 72 -4.73 -20.12 -1.15
C SER A 72 -5.02 -20.12 0.36
N GLY A 73 -6.13 -20.74 0.75
CA GLY A 73 -6.53 -20.86 2.14
C GLY A 73 -7.27 -22.18 2.38
N GLU A 74 -7.19 -22.70 3.60
CA GLU A 74 -7.91 -23.91 4.02
C GLU A 74 -9.44 -23.69 4.10
N VAL A 75 -9.87 -22.42 4.27
CA VAL A 75 -11.29 -22.03 4.40
C VAL A 75 -11.60 -20.94 3.36
N GLY A 76 -11.73 -21.36 2.10
CA GLY A 76 -12.05 -20.52 0.95
C GLY A 76 -10.88 -19.65 0.45
N SER A 77 -11.02 -19.13 -0.76
CA SER A 77 -10.08 -18.14 -1.32
C SER A 77 -10.11 -16.87 -0.48
N ARG A 78 -8.92 -16.34 -0.16
CA ARG A 78 -8.75 -15.05 0.50
C ARG A 78 -8.29 -14.06 -0.57
N ILE A 79 -9.07 -13.02 -0.80
CA ILE A 79 -8.71 -11.96 -1.76
C ILE A 79 -8.44 -10.68 -0.99
N ILE A 80 -7.35 -9.99 -1.34
CA ILE A 80 -7.03 -8.67 -0.80
C ILE A 80 -6.93 -7.68 -1.95
N TYR A 81 -7.80 -6.67 -1.92
CA TYR A 81 -7.71 -5.49 -2.77
C TYR A 81 -6.94 -4.40 -2.03
N ILE A 82 -5.96 -3.82 -2.70
CA ILE A 82 -5.10 -2.78 -2.15
C ILE A 82 -5.23 -1.55 -3.04
N LEU A 83 -5.61 -0.41 -2.46
CA LEU A 83 -5.62 0.88 -3.14
C LEU A 83 -4.65 1.83 -2.43
N VAL A 84 -3.66 2.32 -3.17
CA VAL A 84 -2.67 3.30 -2.67
C VAL A 84 -2.88 4.62 -3.38
N GLU A 85 -2.99 5.69 -2.61
CA GLU A 85 -3.14 7.06 -3.10
C GLU A 85 -2.13 7.98 -2.43
N ALA A 86 -1.37 8.73 -3.23
CA ALA A 86 -0.46 9.75 -2.75
C ALA A 86 -0.94 11.14 -3.16
N ARG A 87 -0.81 12.10 -2.24
CA ARG A 87 -1.21 13.49 -2.44
C ARG A 87 -0.16 14.44 -1.85
N ALA A 88 0.41 15.27 -2.71
CA ALA A 88 1.34 16.32 -2.35
C ALA A 88 0.64 17.41 -1.51
N ARG A 89 1.41 18.05 -0.63
CA ARG A 89 0.93 19.24 0.08
C ARG A 89 0.61 20.35 -0.92
N GLY A 90 -0.61 20.88 -0.84
CA GLY A 90 -1.07 21.92 -1.78
C GLY A 90 -1.53 21.39 -3.14
N ALA A 91 -1.59 20.07 -3.36
CA ALA A 91 -2.20 19.49 -4.55
C ALA A 91 -3.67 19.95 -4.70
N GLY A 92 -4.03 20.42 -5.91
CA GLY A 92 -5.35 20.95 -6.23
C GLY A 92 -5.57 22.42 -5.87
N ARG A 93 -4.57 23.13 -5.34
CA ARG A 93 -4.64 24.60 -5.15
C ARG A 93 -4.20 25.32 -6.42
N SER A 94 -4.91 26.38 -6.79
CA SER A 94 -4.56 27.22 -7.95
C SER A 94 -3.15 27.80 -7.82
N GLY A 95 -2.36 27.71 -8.90
CA GLY A 95 -1.03 28.34 -8.98
C GLY A 95 0.14 27.51 -8.46
N VAL A 96 -0.10 26.36 -7.80
CA VAL A 96 0.98 25.43 -7.41
C VAL A 96 1.35 24.55 -8.61
N LYS A 97 2.63 24.55 -9.01
CA LYS A 97 3.20 23.71 -10.07
C LYS A 97 4.51 23.10 -9.59
N GLY A 98 4.84 21.91 -10.07
CA GLY A 98 6.08 21.21 -9.74
C GLY A 98 6.06 20.65 -8.31
N TYR A 99 5.73 19.36 -8.19
CA TYR A 99 5.65 18.66 -6.90
C TYR A 99 6.91 17.81 -6.60
N GLU A 100 8.00 18.00 -7.34
CA GLU A 100 9.22 17.20 -7.24
C GLU A 100 9.86 17.28 -5.85
N LYS A 101 9.81 18.45 -5.24
CA LYS A 101 10.33 18.69 -3.88
C LYS A 101 9.24 18.66 -2.81
N ALA A 102 7.98 18.42 -3.19
CA ALA A 102 6.86 18.47 -2.27
C ALA A 102 6.72 17.14 -1.51
N GLY A 103 6.71 17.23 -0.19
CA GLY A 103 6.17 16.19 0.67
C GLY A 103 4.64 16.11 0.59
N GLY A 104 4.05 15.14 1.27
CA GLY A 104 2.62 14.91 1.22
C GLY A 104 2.16 13.76 2.10
N THR A 105 0.98 13.24 1.79
CA THR A 105 0.40 12.09 2.50
C THR A 105 0.13 10.96 1.53
N VAL A 106 0.41 9.75 1.96
CA VAL A 106 0.00 8.52 1.29
C VAL A 106 -1.07 7.82 2.14
N THR A 107 -2.12 7.33 1.49
CA THR A 107 -3.18 6.54 2.08
C THR A 107 -3.19 5.18 1.39
N CYS A 108 -3.23 4.11 2.18
CA CYS A 108 -3.41 2.75 1.70
C CYS A 108 -4.69 2.18 2.29
N LEU A 109 -5.57 1.68 1.44
CA LEU A 109 -6.77 0.95 1.82
C LEU A 109 -6.58 -0.52 1.47
N PHE A 110 -6.81 -1.39 2.44
CA PHE A 110 -6.91 -2.83 2.26
C PHE A 110 -8.38 -3.21 2.41
N ALA A 111 -8.92 -3.90 1.42
CA ALA A 111 -10.21 -4.59 1.52
C ALA A 111 -9.94 -6.09 1.39
N GLU A 112 -10.21 -6.84 2.46
CA GLU A 112 -9.99 -8.29 2.50
C GLU A 112 -11.32 -9.01 2.47
N GLU A 113 -11.49 -9.85 1.45
CA GLU A 113 -12.61 -10.75 1.25
C GLU A 113 -12.21 -12.17 1.67
N ARG A 114 -12.97 -12.74 2.60
CA ARG A 114 -12.76 -14.11 3.08
C ARG A 114 -14.08 -14.74 3.50
N GLY A 115 -14.43 -15.87 2.90
CA GLY A 115 -15.66 -16.60 3.22
C GLY A 115 -16.93 -15.75 3.06
N GLY A 116 -17.00 -14.93 2.01
CA GLY A 116 -18.12 -14.03 1.73
C GLY A 116 -18.23 -12.81 2.66
N ARG A 117 -17.24 -12.58 3.53
CA ARG A 117 -17.17 -11.39 4.39
C ARG A 117 -16.09 -10.44 3.89
N LEU A 118 -16.42 -9.16 3.85
CA LEU A 118 -15.51 -8.08 3.47
C LEU A 118 -15.10 -7.28 4.71
N SER A 119 -13.80 -7.09 4.89
CA SER A 119 -13.23 -6.30 5.97
C SER A 119 -12.31 -5.22 5.41
N TYR A 120 -12.26 -4.06 6.08
CA TYR A 120 -11.50 -2.91 5.61
C TYR A 120 -10.50 -2.45 6.65
N ARG A 121 -9.32 -2.06 6.17
CA ARG A 121 -8.30 -1.39 6.98
C ARG A 121 -7.62 -0.28 6.21
N ARG A 122 -7.44 0.87 6.86
CA ARG A 122 -6.76 2.03 6.27
C ARG A 122 -5.48 2.33 7.02
N ILE A 123 -4.42 2.62 6.28
CA ILE A 123 -3.14 3.10 6.79
C ILE A 123 -2.86 4.45 6.14
N ARG A 124 -2.37 5.40 6.93
CA ARG A 124 -1.93 6.70 6.43
C ARG A 124 -0.49 6.95 6.85
N SER A 125 0.31 7.49 5.95
CA SER A 125 1.67 7.92 6.23
C SER A 125 1.95 9.26 5.56
N THR A 126 3.05 9.89 5.95
CA THR A 126 3.60 11.07 5.28
C THR A 126 4.87 10.70 4.52
N TYR A 127 5.22 11.53 3.55
CA TYR A 127 6.52 11.51 2.88
C TYR A 127 7.02 12.94 2.72
N SER A 128 8.33 13.09 2.64
CA SER A 128 9.03 14.38 2.67
C SER A 128 9.35 14.90 1.27
N SER A 129 9.48 14.00 0.29
CA SER A 129 9.78 14.34 -1.10
C SER A 129 9.18 13.35 -2.08
N MET A 130 9.12 13.75 -3.37
CA MET A 130 8.77 12.84 -4.45
C MET A 130 9.71 11.63 -4.51
N GLU A 131 11.01 11.83 -4.30
CA GLU A 131 11.98 10.74 -4.31
C GLU A 131 11.69 9.68 -3.23
N GLU A 132 11.34 10.11 -2.01
CA GLU A 132 10.94 9.19 -0.94
C GLU A 132 9.69 8.38 -1.32
N LEU A 133 8.67 9.05 -1.88
CA LEU A 133 7.44 8.42 -2.34
C LEU A 133 7.72 7.35 -3.40
N PHE A 134 8.47 7.71 -4.44
CA PHE A 134 8.73 6.81 -5.56
C PHE A 134 9.72 5.70 -5.22
N ARG A 135 10.61 5.88 -4.24
CA ARG A 135 11.43 4.79 -3.72
C ARG A 135 10.59 3.69 -3.07
N GLY A 136 9.56 4.05 -2.30
CA GLY A 136 8.64 3.07 -1.73
C GLY A 136 7.75 2.39 -2.78
N ALA A 137 7.27 3.16 -3.75
CA ALA A 137 6.54 2.62 -4.90
C ALA A 137 7.38 1.63 -5.71
N GLU A 138 8.66 1.95 -5.93
CA GLU A 138 9.61 1.10 -6.64
C GLU A 138 9.89 -0.21 -5.90
N LYS A 139 9.97 -0.17 -4.56
CA LYS A 139 10.09 -1.38 -3.74
C LYS A 139 8.91 -2.33 -3.94
N VAL A 140 7.68 -1.81 -3.92
CA VAL A 140 6.47 -2.59 -4.19
C VAL A 140 6.46 -3.13 -5.62
N ARG A 141 6.84 -2.29 -6.58
CA ARG A 141 6.93 -2.66 -8.00
C ARG A 141 7.88 -3.84 -8.21
N THR A 142 9.08 -3.77 -7.66
CA THR A 142 10.07 -4.84 -7.77
C THR A 142 9.53 -6.15 -7.20
N ALA A 143 9.00 -6.14 -5.99
CA ALA A 143 8.41 -7.33 -5.37
C ALA A 143 7.22 -7.90 -6.18
N PHE A 144 6.38 -7.02 -6.74
CA PHE A 144 5.27 -7.43 -7.60
C PHE A 144 5.79 -8.18 -8.83
N TYR A 145 6.77 -7.63 -9.54
CA TYR A 145 7.30 -8.26 -10.74
C TYR A 145 8.13 -9.52 -10.46
N GLU A 146 8.80 -9.60 -9.32
CA GLU A 146 9.44 -10.84 -8.87
C GLU A 146 8.40 -11.94 -8.68
N ARG A 147 7.33 -11.68 -7.92
CA ARG A 147 6.25 -12.67 -7.75
C ARG A 147 5.52 -12.97 -9.05
N TYR A 148 5.24 -11.96 -9.87
CA TYR A 148 4.58 -12.13 -11.17
C TYR A 148 5.36 -13.08 -12.09
N ARG A 149 6.69 -12.94 -12.18
CA ARG A 149 7.55 -13.86 -12.97
C ARG A 149 7.52 -15.29 -12.46
N LEU A 150 7.41 -15.48 -11.13
CA LEU A 150 7.28 -16.81 -10.55
C LEU A 150 5.94 -17.47 -10.89
N LEU A 151 4.85 -16.69 -10.90
CA LEU A 151 3.50 -17.19 -11.20
C LEU A 151 3.22 -17.34 -12.71
N LYS A 152 3.90 -16.57 -13.57
CA LYS A 152 3.74 -16.58 -15.02
C LYS A 152 5.11 -16.53 -15.71
N PRO A 153 5.86 -17.65 -15.80
CA PRO A 153 7.15 -17.66 -16.47
C PRO A 153 7.00 -17.38 -17.98
N GLY A 154 7.90 -16.58 -18.56
CA GLY A 154 7.99 -16.36 -20.02
C GLY A 154 7.07 -15.29 -20.61
N PHE A 155 6.52 -14.36 -19.80
CA PHE A 155 5.66 -13.29 -20.33
C PHE A 155 6.43 -12.24 -21.17
N PRO A 156 5.81 -11.67 -22.21
CA PRO A 156 6.42 -10.64 -23.05
C PRO A 156 6.60 -9.30 -22.32
N ALA A 157 7.69 -8.59 -22.61
CA ALA A 157 7.89 -7.24 -22.10
C ALA A 157 6.85 -6.27 -22.70
N GLY A 158 6.13 -5.52 -21.86
CA GLY A 158 5.22 -4.44 -22.30
C GLY A 158 3.72 -4.66 -22.07
N GLU A 159 3.30 -5.66 -21.29
CA GLU A 159 1.90 -5.81 -20.85
C GLU A 159 1.47 -4.54 -20.06
N VAL A 160 0.32 -3.93 -20.38
CA VAL A 160 -0.20 -2.78 -19.62
C VAL A 160 -0.94 -3.25 -18.38
N PHE A 161 -1.66 -4.36 -18.52
CA PHE A 161 -2.36 -5.06 -17.48
C PHE A 161 -1.59 -6.34 -17.14
N HIS A 162 -1.19 -6.50 -15.88
CA HIS A 162 -0.46 -7.69 -15.45
C HIS A 162 -1.35 -8.51 -14.56
N GLN A 163 -1.65 -9.74 -14.96
CA GLN A 163 -2.46 -10.72 -14.23
C GLN A 163 -1.81 -12.09 -14.33
N ALA A 164 -1.65 -12.74 -13.19
CA ALA A 164 -1.20 -14.13 -13.09
C ALA A 164 -2.03 -14.82 -12.01
N GLY A 165 -2.45 -16.07 -12.26
CA GLY A 165 -3.06 -16.94 -11.25
C GLY A 165 -4.43 -16.52 -10.71
N ILE A 166 -5.08 -15.50 -11.28
CA ILE A 166 -6.46 -15.12 -10.97
C ILE A 166 -7.33 -15.52 -12.18
N PRO A 167 -8.40 -16.30 -12.01
CA PRO A 167 -9.38 -16.59 -13.07
C PRO A 167 -10.02 -15.31 -13.64
N ALA A 168 -10.44 -15.33 -14.91
CA ALA A 168 -10.96 -14.13 -15.57
C ALA A 168 -12.30 -13.64 -14.98
N ASP A 169 -13.12 -14.55 -14.48
CA ASP A 169 -14.40 -14.32 -13.79
C ASP A 169 -14.24 -13.82 -12.35
N GLU A 170 -13.06 -14.00 -11.75
CA GLU A 170 -12.71 -13.48 -10.42
C GLU A 170 -11.97 -12.14 -10.49
N LEU A 171 -11.63 -11.65 -11.70
CA LEU A 171 -10.86 -10.44 -11.86
C LEU A 171 -11.72 -9.19 -11.70
N HIS A 172 -11.56 -8.51 -10.57
CA HIS A 172 -12.32 -7.28 -10.26
C HIS A 172 -11.52 -5.97 -10.47
N LEU A 173 -10.39 -6.02 -11.20
CA LEU A 173 -9.66 -4.83 -11.61
C LEU A 173 -10.17 -4.34 -12.97
N GLY A 174 -11.26 -3.58 -12.96
CA GLY A 174 -11.80 -2.84 -14.11
C GLY A 174 -11.61 -1.33 -13.96
N VAL A 175 -11.63 -0.60 -15.08
CA VAL A 175 -11.70 0.87 -15.12
C VAL A 175 -13.12 1.33 -14.82
#